data_AF-A0A3N5FW86-F1
#
_entry.id   AF-A0A3N5FW86-F1
#
_cell.length_a   1.000
_cell.length_b   1.000
_cell.length_c   1.000
_cell.angle_alpha   90.00
_cell.angle_beta   90.00
_cell.angle_gamma   90.00
#
_symmetry.space_group_name_H-M   'P 1'
#
loop_
_entity.id
_entity.type
_entity.pdbx_description
1 polymer ?
#
loop_
_entity_poly.entity_id
_entity_poly.type
_entity_poly.pdbx_seq_one_letter_code
_entity_poly.pdbx_strand_id
1 'polypeptide(L)' 'TYLLAQQGAPIIELVNLEALARDRVYQFAFIGASLKFRGGDAAPIRPIALPIK' A
#
# COMPACT_ATOMS: atom_id res chain seq x y z
N THR A 1 -12.22 -11.92 5.40
CA THR A 1 -13.53 -11.47 4.86
C THR A 1 -14.05 -10.21 5.52
N TYR A 2 -13.99 -10.05 6.85
CA TYR A 2 -14.48 -8.84 7.54
C TYR A 2 -13.88 -7.52 6.99
N LEU A 3 -12.55 -7.38 7.00
CA LEU A 3 -11.87 -6.14 6.60
C LEU A 3 -12.16 -5.75 5.14
N LEU A 4 -11.86 -6.62 4.19
CA LEU A 4 -12.07 -6.31 2.77
C LEU A 4 -13.54 -6.31 2.37
N ALA A 5 -14.28 -7.38 2.65
CA ALA A 5 -15.62 -7.57 2.08
C ALA A 5 -16.73 -6.86 2.87
N GLN A 6 -16.58 -6.69 4.19
CA GLN A 6 -17.60 -6.04 5.01
C GLN A 6 -17.26 -4.59 5.32
N GLN A 7 -15.99 -4.28 5.59
CA GLN A 7 -15.54 -2.92 5.93
C GLN A 7 -15.00 -2.14 4.73
N GLY A 8 -14.77 -2.79 3.59
CA GLY A 8 -14.19 -2.14 2.41
C GLY A 8 -12.74 -1.70 2.59
N ALA A 9 -12.03 -2.21 3.61
CA ALA A 9 -10.63 -1.88 3.87
C ALA A 9 -9.73 -2.58 2.83
N PRO A 10 -9.03 -1.84 1.95
CA PRO A 10 -8.14 -2.43 0.96
C PRO A 10 -6.96 -3.14 1.61
N ILE A 11 -6.49 -4.22 0.98
CA ILE A 11 -5.34 -4.99 1.46
C ILE A 11 -4.20 -4.83 0.47
N ILE A 12 -2.99 -4.63 1.01
CA ILE A 12 -1.73 -4.66 0.28
C ILE A 12 -0.86 -5.76 0.90
N GLU A 13 -0.21 -6.54 0.05
CA GLU A 13 0.64 -7.65 0.46
C GLU A 13 2.02 -7.51 -0.18
N LEU A 14 3.01 -8.22 0.37
CA LEU A 14 4.37 -8.31 -0.17
C LEU A 14 5.09 -6.94 -0.31
N VAL A 15 4.80 -6.01 0.60
CA VAL A 15 5.48 -4.70 0.63
C VAL A 15 6.89 -4.86 1.23
N ASN A 16 7.91 -4.36 0.54
CA ASN A 16 9.25 -4.25 1.11
C ASN A 16 9.35 -3.02 2.02
N LEU A 17 9.58 -3.24 3.31
CA LEU A 17 9.69 -2.19 4.33
C LEU A 17 11.10 -2.04 4.91
N GLU A 18 12.10 -2.73 4.39
CA GLU A 18 13.46 -2.78 4.99
C GLU A 18 14.09 -1.39 5.14
N ALA A 19 13.96 -0.53 4.11
CA ALA A 19 14.52 0.82 4.14
C ALA A 19 13.81 1.69 5.19
N LEU A 20 12.47 1.67 5.22
CA LEU A 20 11.68 2.44 6.20
C LEU A 20 11.97 1.99 7.63
N ALA A 21 12.09 0.69 7.86
CA ALA A 21 12.39 0.12 9.16
C ALA A 21 13.81 0.50 9.63
N ARG A 22 14.81 0.40 8.74
CA ARG A 22 16.20 0.82 9.01
C ARG A 22 16.28 2.29 9.42
N ASP A 23 15.56 3.15 8.70
CA ASP A 23 15.59 4.59 8.89
C ASP A 23 14.59 5.08 9.95
N ARG A 24 13.85 4.15 10.60
CA ARG A 24 12.82 4.42 11.62
C ARG A 24 11.76 5.44 11.15
N VAL A 25 11.37 5.35 9.89
CA VAL A 25 10.36 6.24 9.29
C VAL A 25 8.97 5.65 9.55
N TYR A 26 8.28 6.19 10.56
CA TYR A 26 6.94 5.72 10.96
C TYR A 26 5.80 6.54 10.36
N GLN A 27 6.10 7.72 9.82
CA GLN A 27 5.14 8.62 9.20
C GLN A 27 5.69 9.13 7.87
N PHE A 28 4.87 9.03 6.83
CA PHE A 28 5.22 9.40 5.47
C PHE A 28 3.93 9.58 4.66
N ALA A 29 4.00 10.37 3.60
CA ALA A 29 2.96 10.39 2.59
C ALA A 29 3.08 9.12 1.74
N PHE A 30 2.01 8.34 1.66
CA PHE A 30 1.94 7.10 0.90
C PHE A 30 1.29 7.34 -0.46
N ILE A 31 1.95 6.89 -1.53
CA ILE A 31 1.41 6.88 -2.89
C ILE A 31 1.36 5.43 -3.37
N GLY A 32 0.16 4.87 -3.51
CA GLY A 32 -0.09 3.48 -3.88
C GLY A 32 -1.00 3.33 -5.09
N ALA A 33 -0.68 4.03 -6.20
CA ALA A 33 -1.48 3.94 -7.43
C ALA A 33 -1.36 2.54 -8.06
N SER A 34 -2.50 1.99 -8.49
CA SER A 34 -2.59 0.70 -9.18
C SER A 34 -2.78 0.84 -10.68
N LEU A 35 -2.48 -0.25 -11.41
CA LEU A 35 -2.86 -0.36 -12.81
C LEU A 35 -4.38 -0.46 -12.95
N LYS A 36 -4.93 0.16 -14.00
CA LYS A 36 -6.39 0.16 -14.27
C LYS A 36 -6.80 -1.11 -14.99
N PHE A 37 -6.99 -2.20 -14.25
CA PHE A 37 -7.57 -3.43 -14.78
C PHE A 37 -9.09 -3.41 -14.64
N ARG A 38 -9.81 -3.50 -15.76
CA ARG A 38 -11.26 -3.64 -15.74
C ARG A 38 -11.63 -5.07 -15.36
N GLY A 39 -12.41 -5.23 -14.28
CA GLY A 39 -12.87 -6.54 -13.82
C GLY A 39 -11.84 -7.37 -13.05
N GLY A 40 -10.67 -6.79 -12.72
CA GLY A 40 -9.70 -7.43 -11.84
C GLY A 40 -10.12 -7.34 -10.37
N ASP A 41 -9.80 -8.37 -9.59
CA ASP A 41 -9.95 -8.43 -8.14
C ASP A 41 -8.80 -7.70 -7.41
N ALA A 42 -7.62 -7.67 -8.02
CA ALA A 42 -6.43 -6.98 -7.54
C ALA A 42 -5.61 -6.41 -8.72
N ALA A 43 -4.65 -5.55 -8.38
CA ALA A 43 -3.69 -5.02 -9.34
C ALA A 43 -2.33 -4.83 -8.66
N PRO A 44 -1.21 -5.07 -9.39
CA PRO A 44 0.10 -4.76 -8.86
C PRO A 44 0.24 -3.25 -8.68
N ILE A 45 0.99 -2.85 -7.65
CA ILE A 45 1.27 -1.45 -7.36
C ILE A 45 2.77 -1.25 -7.18
N ARG A 46 3.22 -0.02 -7.43
CA ARG A 46 4.59 0.42 -7.10
C ARG A 46 4.51 1.47 -6.00
N PRO A 47 4.47 1.06 -4.72
CA PRO A 47 4.23 1.98 -3.63
C PRO A 47 5.44 2.89 -3.43
N ILE A 48 5.18 4.16 -3.11
CA ILE A 48 6.19 5.16 -2.77
C ILE A 48 5.85 5.72 -1.40
N ALA A 49 6.85 5.78 -0.53
CA ALA A 49 6.80 6.49 0.74
C ALA A 49 7.62 7.77 0.62
N LEU A 50 6.98 8.92 0.81
CA LEU A 50 7.63 10.23 0.81
C LEU A 50 7.73 10.73 2.27
N PRO A 51 8.95 10.98 2.79
CA PRO A 51 9.11 11.58 4.11
C PRO A 51 8.37 12.92 4.19
N ILE A 52 7.60 13.10 5.27
CA ILE A 52 6.99 14.38 5.60
C ILE A 52 7.85 15.06 6.67
N LYS A 53 8.01 16.38 6.56
CA LYS A 53 8.67 17.22 7.55
C LYS A 53 7.63 17.96 8.38
#